data_AF-A0A4R8LP15-F1
#
_entry.id   AF-A0A4R8LP15-F1
#
_cell.length_a   1.000
_cell.length_b   1.000
_cell.length_c   1.000
_cell.angle_alpha   90.00
_cell.angle_beta   90.00
_cell.angle_gamma   90.00
#
_symmetry.space_group_name_H-M   'P 1'
#
loop_
_entity.id
_entity.type
_entity.pdbx_description
1 polymer ?
#
loop_
_entity_poly.entity_id
_entity_poly.type
_entity_poly.pdbx_seq_one_letter_code
_entity_poly.pdbx_strand_id
1 'polypeptide(L)'
;MKTIRYMHPADGSVQLGLVVGDDVYSVTDKVPSWTDPVPMWRALRALGMDTRAAEKRLCTGATLSYRSLDAAGRLLPPVTAPEVWASGVTYERSRVARNAETQLQDSVYDRVYNAPRPELFFKATAERLVPPGQSLKLRSDSTWMVPEPELCLVLSREGDVIGYTIGNDLSSRDIEGENPLYLPQAKIFAASCSLGPALLWSDPTVEPLAWEIDMRIERAGQTVFAGSISLTQLRRPLSQLIRFLLRDNPIFDGTALMTGTGIVPPDEFTLQPDDIVAIEVQAIGQLVNPISTQRAHRATMETGCLM
;
A
#
# COMPACT_ATOMS: atom_id res chain seq x y z
N MET A 1 -13.83 -11.35 6.97
CA MET A 1 -14.56 -10.42 6.08
C MET A 1 -13.64 -9.61 5.20
N LYS A 2 -13.97 -9.51 3.91
CA LYS A 2 -13.19 -8.78 2.90
C LYS A 2 -14.07 -7.74 2.20
N THR A 3 -13.59 -6.51 2.08
CA THR A 3 -14.29 -5.44 1.36
C THR A 3 -13.41 -4.83 0.28
N ILE A 4 -14.06 -4.31 -0.76
CA ILE A 4 -13.43 -3.50 -1.81
C ILE A 4 -14.17 -2.18 -1.96
N ARG A 5 -13.46 -1.17 -2.45
CA ARG A 5 -14.06 0.02 -3.04
C ARG A 5 -13.99 -0.10 -4.54
N TYR A 6 -15.05 0.27 -5.25
CA TYR A 6 -15.10 0.16 -6.71
C TYR A 6 -15.99 1.22 -7.34
N MET A 7 -15.79 1.46 -8.63
CA MET A 7 -16.66 2.29 -9.46
C MET A 7 -17.77 1.44 -10.06
N HIS A 8 -19.02 1.74 -9.74
CA HIS A 8 -20.17 0.97 -10.21
C HIS A 8 -20.22 0.92 -11.75
N PRO A 9 -20.47 -0.26 -12.37
CA PRO A 9 -20.44 -0.41 -13.82
C PRO A 9 -21.40 0.48 -14.59
N ALA A 10 -22.59 0.75 -14.05
CA ALA A 10 -23.67 1.42 -14.77
C ALA A 10 -23.57 2.95 -14.75
N ASP A 11 -23.14 3.55 -13.63
CA ASP A 11 -23.20 5.01 -13.42
C ASP A 11 -21.87 5.62 -12.95
N GLY A 12 -20.85 4.79 -12.69
CA GLY A 12 -19.55 5.25 -12.21
C GLY A 12 -19.56 5.83 -10.79
N SER A 13 -20.61 5.60 -10.00
CA SER A 13 -20.61 5.99 -8.59
C SER A 13 -19.60 5.15 -7.78
N VAL A 14 -19.01 5.74 -6.74
CA VAL A 14 -18.13 5.00 -5.82
C VAL A 14 -18.97 4.15 -4.87
N GLN A 15 -18.61 2.88 -4.76
CA GLN A 15 -19.34 1.89 -3.97
C GLN A 15 -18.38 1.17 -3.01
N LEU A 16 -18.90 0.74 -1.87
CA LEU A 16 -18.29 -0.24 -0.97
C LEU A 16 -18.97 -1.59 -1.19
N GLY A 17 -18.18 -2.63 -1.45
CA GLY A 17 -18.66 -3.99 -1.64
C GLY A 17 -18.05 -4.98 -0.67
N LEU A 18 -18.83 -5.96 -0.24
CA LEU A 18 -18.35 -7.15 0.48
C LEU A 18 -18.07 -8.27 -0.52
N VAL A 19 -16.91 -8.92 -0.38
CA VAL A 19 -16.46 -9.97 -1.31
C VAL A 19 -16.58 -11.34 -0.67
N VAL A 20 -17.30 -12.26 -1.33
CA VAL A 20 -17.40 -13.68 -0.98
C VAL A 20 -17.15 -14.51 -2.24
N GLY A 21 -15.98 -15.14 -2.33
CA GLY A 21 -15.57 -15.80 -3.58
C GLY A 21 -15.42 -14.77 -4.70
N ASP A 22 -16.16 -14.95 -5.80
CA ASP A 22 -16.23 -13.95 -6.90
C ASP A 22 -17.39 -12.96 -6.74
N ASP A 23 -18.28 -13.17 -5.78
CA ASP A 23 -19.44 -12.32 -5.59
C ASP A 23 -19.10 -11.05 -4.80
N VAL A 24 -19.53 -9.91 -5.33
CA VAL A 24 -19.46 -8.60 -4.68
C VAL A 24 -20.87 -8.13 -4.35
N TYR A 25 -21.19 -8.09 -3.05
CA TYR A 25 -22.44 -7.56 -2.53
C TYR A 25 -22.28 -6.07 -2.22
N SER A 26 -23.08 -5.21 -2.86
CA SER A 26 -23.05 -3.77 -2.59
C SER A 26 -23.53 -3.47 -1.17
N VAL A 27 -22.63 -2.94 -0.34
CA VAL A 27 -22.96 -2.41 0.99
C VAL A 27 -23.64 -1.06 0.84
N THR A 28 -23.16 -0.25 -0.10
CA THR A 28 -23.69 1.08 -0.39
C THR A 28 -25.15 1.04 -0.84
N ASP A 29 -25.59 0.02 -1.59
CA ASP A 29 -27.00 -0.13 -1.97
C ASP A 29 -27.92 -0.27 -0.75
N LYS A 30 -27.39 -0.84 0.34
CA LYS A 30 -28.12 -1.00 1.62
C LYS A 30 -27.98 0.22 2.51
N VAL A 31 -26.82 0.89 2.47
CA VAL A 31 -26.51 2.09 3.24
C VAL A 31 -25.82 3.11 2.32
N PRO A 32 -26.58 3.99 1.64
CA PRO A 32 -26.04 4.85 0.56
C PRO A 32 -24.87 5.75 0.93
N SER A 33 -24.71 6.10 2.21
CA SER A 33 -23.59 6.91 2.69
C SER A 33 -22.29 6.14 2.90
N TRP A 34 -22.31 4.81 2.84
CA TRP A 34 -21.14 3.97 3.09
C TRP A 34 -20.45 3.63 1.78
N THR A 35 -19.48 4.46 1.39
CA THR A 35 -18.61 4.27 0.22
C THR A 35 -17.15 3.99 0.61
N ASP A 36 -16.90 3.88 1.90
CA ASP A 36 -15.61 3.63 2.54
C ASP A 36 -15.81 2.66 3.71
N PRO A 37 -14.86 1.75 4.03
CA PRO A 37 -15.02 0.78 5.11
C PRO A 37 -15.10 1.42 6.51
N VAL A 38 -14.55 2.62 6.73
CA VAL A 38 -14.45 3.23 8.06
C VAL A 38 -15.82 3.47 8.73
N PRO A 39 -16.83 4.12 8.08
CA PRO A 39 -18.17 4.26 8.64
C PRO A 39 -18.81 2.93 9.05
N MET A 40 -18.65 1.90 8.21
CA MET A 40 -19.15 0.56 8.50
C MET A 40 -18.45 -0.02 9.73
N TRP A 41 -17.13 0.10 9.84
CA TRP A 41 -16.35 -0.41 10.96
C TRP A 41 -16.79 0.20 12.30
N ARG A 42 -16.99 1.53 12.32
CA ARG A 42 -17.51 2.24 13.48
C ARG A 42 -18.89 1.74 13.90
N ALA A 43 -19.79 1.57 12.92
CA ALA A 43 -21.15 1.11 13.18
C ALA A 43 -21.17 -0.31 13.75
N LEU A 44 -20.38 -1.23 13.18
CA LEU A 44 -20.31 -2.61 13.67
C LEU A 44 -19.77 -2.67 15.11
N ARG A 45 -18.73 -1.90 15.44
CA ARG A 45 -18.21 -1.82 16.82
C ARG A 45 -19.24 -1.24 17.79
N ALA A 46 -19.92 -0.16 17.42
CA ALA A 46 -20.96 0.44 18.26
C ALA A 46 -22.12 -0.53 18.54
N LEU A 47 -22.41 -1.43 17.61
CA LEU A 47 -23.44 -2.47 17.74
C LEU A 47 -22.94 -3.76 18.43
N GLY A 48 -21.64 -3.87 18.74
CA GLY A 48 -21.05 -5.12 19.22
C GLY A 48 -21.17 -6.28 18.21
N MET A 49 -21.25 -5.96 16.92
CA MET A 49 -21.46 -6.93 15.85
C MET A 49 -20.12 -7.39 15.27
N ASP A 50 -19.88 -8.71 15.28
CA ASP A 50 -18.70 -9.29 14.66
C ASP A 50 -18.79 -9.33 13.12
N THR A 51 -17.66 -9.62 12.47
CA THR A 51 -17.52 -9.66 11.02
C THR A 51 -18.40 -10.73 10.37
N ARG A 52 -18.61 -11.88 11.04
CA ARG A 52 -19.42 -12.99 10.52
C ARG A 52 -20.91 -12.65 10.54
N ALA A 53 -21.39 -12.02 11.62
CA ALA A 53 -22.75 -11.54 11.75
C ALA A 53 -23.04 -10.43 10.73
N ALA A 54 -22.07 -9.53 10.49
CA ALA A 54 -22.17 -8.49 9.48
C ALA A 54 -22.27 -9.08 8.06
N GLU A 55 -21.38 -10.02 7.70
CA GLU A 55 -21.44 -10.73 6.41
C GLU A 55 -22.80 -11.38 6.19
N LYS A 56 -23.32 -12.14 7.18
CA LYS A 56 -24.63 -12.79 7.07
C LYS A 56 -25.77 -11.81 6.79
N ARG A 57 -25.69 -10.58 7.32
CA ARG A 57 -26.71 -9.55 7.15
C ARG A 57 -26.58 -8.81 5.82
N LEU A 58 -25.34 -8.55 5.38
CA LEU A 58 -25.05 -7.68 4.24
C LEU A 58 -24.85 -8.46 2.92
N CYS A 59 -24.49 -9.73 2.97
CA CYS A 59 -24.33 -10.57 1.77
C CYS A 59 -25.69 -11.13 1.30
N THR A 60 -26.60 -10.24 0.89
CA THR A 60 -27.94 -10.57 0.41
C THR A 60 -28.32 -9.77 -0.83
N GLY A 61 -29.02 -10.39 -1.78
CA GLY A 61 -29.49 -9.75 -3.01
C GLY A 61 -28.59 -10.01 -4.21
N ALA A 62 -28.64 -9.10 -5.18
CA ALA A 62 -27.84 -9.18 -6.42
C ALA A 62 -26.35 -8.94 -6.14
N THR A 63 -25.50 -9.55 -6.97
CA THR A 63 -24.04 -9.45 -6.88
C THR A 63 -23.45 -8.96 -8.20
N LEU A 64 -22.26 -8.36 -8.11
CA LEU A 64 -21.36 -8.17 -9.24
C LEU A 64 -20.21 -9.18 -9.15
N SER A 65 -19.54 -9.45 -10.27
CA SER A 65 -18.34 -10.30 -10.28
C SER A 65 -17.10 -9.47 -9.94
N TYR A 66 -16.36 -9.88 -8.91
CA TYR A 66 -15.07 -9.30 -8.50
C TYR A 66 -14.09 -9.29 -9.68
N ARG A 67 -13.91 -10.45 -10.34
CA ARG A 67 -13.04 -10.57 -11.52
C ARG A 67 -13.43 -9.62 -12.64
N SER A 68 -14.72 -9.42 -12.86
CA SER A 68 -15.19 -8.49 -13.89
C SER A 68 -14.91 -7.02 -13.54
N LEU A 69 -15.03 -6.65 -12.26
CA LEU A 69 -14.68 -5.31 -11.78
C LEU A 69 -13.16 -5.05 -11.90
N ASP A 70 -12.35 -6.03 -11.53
CA ASP A 70 -10.89 -5.98 -11.61
C ASP A 70 -10.41 -5.87 -13.06
N ALA A 71 -10.87 -6.77 -13.93
CA ALA A 71 -10.52 -6.75 -15.36
C ALA A 71 -10.94 -5.46 -16.08
N ALA A 72 -11.99 -4.80 -15.59
CA ALA A 72 -12.45 -3.51 -16.12
C ALA A 72 -11.73 -2.29 -15.52
N GLY A 73 -10.75 -2.49 -14.62
CA GLY A 73 -10.02 -1.40 -13.95
C GLY A 73 -10.90 -0.56 -13.03
N ARG A 74 -11.94 -1.15 -12.45
CA ARG A 74 -12.94 -0.45 -11.63
C ARG A 74 -12.65 -0.50 -10.13
N LEU A 75 -11.65 -1.25 -9.70
CA LEU A 75 -11.22 -1.25 -8.31
C LEU A 75 -10.61 0.09 -7.93
N LEU A 76 -10.83 0.51 -6.69
CA LEU A 76 -10.26 1.69 -6.07
C LEU A 76 -9.38 1.26 -4.90
N PRO A 77 -8.51 2.13 -4.36
CA PRO A 77 -7.88 1.87 -3.07
C PRO A 77 -8.95 1.49 -2.05
N PRO A 78 -8.77 0.38 -1.30
CA PRO A 78 -9.85 -0.24 -0.54
C PRO A 78 -10.29 0.58 0.68
N VAL A 79 -9.55 1.63 0.99
CA VAL A 79 -9.89 2.72 1.91
C VAL A 79 -9.43 4.02 1.26
N THR A 80 -10.08 5.14 1.59
CA THR A 80 -9.70 6.46 1.06
C THR A 80 -8.29 6.87 1.48
N ALA A 81 -7.85 6.45 2.67
CA ALA A 81 -6.53 6.70 3.25
C ALA A 81 -6.10 8.18 3.16
N PRO A 82 -6.61 9.05 4.06
CA PRO A 82 -6.23 10.47 4.09
C PRO A 82 -4.70 10.66 4.13
N GLU A 83 -4.03 9.79 4.89
CA GLU A 83 -2.58 9.69 4.95
C GLU A 83 -2.12 8.25 4.76
N VAL A 84 -0.97 8.09 4.12
CA VAL A 84 -0.20 6.86 4.09
C VAL A 84 1.16 7.14 4.74
N TRP A 85 1.47 6.39 5.77
CA TRP A 85 2.77 6.32 6.41
C TRP A 85 3.44 4.99 6.10
N ALA A 86 4.76 4.93 6.24
CA ALA A 86 5.52 3.72 6.04
C ALA A 86 6.67 3.61 7.05
N SER A 87 7.17 2.39 7.23
CA SER A 87 8.30 2.09 8.11
C SER A 87 9.36 1.32 7.35
N GLY A 88 10.57 1.86 7.28
CA GLY A 88 11.70 1.17 6.65
C GLY A 88 12.51 0.34 7.65
N VAL A 89 13.46 -0.42 7.09
CA VAL A 89 14.44 -1.21 7.86
C VAL A 89 13.81 -2.18 8.87
N THR A 90 12.66 -2.77 8.53
CA THR A 90 11.92 -3.71 9.40
C THR A 90 12.29 -5.18 9.17
N TYR A 91 13.04 -5.47 8.10
CA TYR A 91 13.60 -6.79 7.76
C TYR A 91 15.11 -6.73 7.60
N GLU A 92 15.78 -7.86 7.87
CA GLU A 92 17.24 -7.97 7.75
C GLU A 92 17.74 -7.71 6.33
N ARG A 93 17.10 -8.31 5.32
CA ARG A 93 17.46 -8.10 3.90
C ARG A 93 17.31 -6.64 3.47
N SER A 94 16.28 -5.98 3.99
CA SER A 94 15.99 -4.55 3.77
C SER A 94 17.08 -3.64 4.34
N ARG A 95 17.65 -4.02 5.50
CA ARG A 95 18.82 -3.34 6.11
C ARG A 95 20.06 -3.51 5.24
N VAL A 96 20.35 -4.75 4.84
CA VAL A 96 21.55 -5.08 4.03
C VAL A 96 21.54 -4.34 2.69
N ALA A 97 20.40 -4.31 1.99
CA ALA A 97 20.30 -3.62 0.70
C ALA A 97 20.56 -2.10 0.82
N ARG A 98 19.91 -1.42 1.78
CA ARG A 98 20.10 0.02 2.00
C ARG A 98 21.55 0.39 2.40
N ASN A 99 22.24 -0.52 3.08
CA ASN A 99 23.66 -0.34 3.37
C ASN A 99 24.55 -0.45 2.14
N ALA A 100 24.20 -1.32 1.18
CA ALA A 100 24.93 -1.44 -0.07
C ALA A 100 24.69 -0.23 -0.99
N GLU A 101 23.51 0.36 -0.92
CA GLU A 101 23.10 1.55 -1.67
C GLU A 101 23.83 2.84 -1.22
N THR A 102 24.23 2.93 0.06
CA THR A 102 24.86 4.13 0.61
C THR A 102 26.39 4.06 0.58
N GLN A 103 27.04 5.18 0.27
CA GLN A 103 28.51 5.31 0.37
C GLN A 103 28.97 5.69 1.79
N LEU A 104 28.06 5.78 2.76
CA LEU A 104 28.35 6.21 4.13
C LEU A 104 28.97 5.07 4.96
N GLN A 105 30.13 5.32 5.58
CA GLN A 105 30.90 4.33 6.37
C GLN A 105 30.26 3.92 7.71
N ASP A 106 29.18 4.60 8.14
CA ASP A 106 28.42 4.31 9.36
C ASP A 106 26.94 4.45 9.02
N SER A 107 26.34 3.34 8.57
CA SER A 107 25.04 3.42 7.92
C SER A 107 23.96 3.79 8.93
N VAL A 108 23.20 4.83 8.60
CA VAL A 108 22.04 5.24 9.40
C VAL A 108 21.01 4.11 9.54
N TYR A 109 20.98 3.19 8.58
CA TYR A 109 20.10 2.02 8.59
C TYR A 109 20.50 0.97 9.63
N ASP A 110 21.79 0.75 9.89
CA ASP A 110 22.24 -0.16 10.98
C ASP A 110 21.91 0.39 12.36
N ARG A 111 22.06 1.71 12.50
CA ARG A 111 21.68 2.42 13.71
C ARG A 111 20.18 2.29 13.96
N VAL A 112 19.35 2.49 12.93
CA VAL A 112 17.88 2.35 13.04
C VAL A 112 17.48 0.91 13.31
N TYR A 113 18.08 -0.09 12.67
CA TYR A 113 17.70 -1.49 12.84
C TYR A 113 17.82 -1.96 14.29
N ASN A 114 18.87 -1.51 14.99
CA ASN A 114 19.12 -1.87 16.39
C ASN A 114 18.49 -0.88 17.40
N ALA A 115 17.98 0.27 16.96
CA ALA A 115 17.43 1.29 17.85
C ALA A 115 16.06 0.90 18.43
N PRO A 116 15.65 1.42 19.60
CA PRO A 116 14.27 1.30 20.09
C PRO A 116 13.24 2.05 19.23
N ARG A 117 13.66 3.13 18.57
CA ARG A 117 12.82 3.95 17.69
C ARG A 117 12.90 3.40 16.26
N PRO A 118 11.78 2.96 15.65
CA PRO A 118 11.77 2.58 14.25
C PRO A 118 11.84 3.82 13.35
N GLU A 119 12.23 3.62 12.10
CA GLU A 119 11.99 4.60 11.05
C GLU A 119 10.49 4.68 10.76
N LEU A 120 9.98 5.90 10.64
CA LEU A 120 8.64 6.21 10.15
C LEU A 120 8.75 7.42 9.23
N PHE A 121 8.11 7.35 8.07
CA PHE A 121 8.05 8.45 7.13
C PHE A 121 6.67 8.57 6.50
N PHE A 122 6.29 9.79 6.13
CA PHE A 122 5.09 10.05 5.36
C PHE A 122 5.32 9.60 3.92
N LYS A 123 4.39 8.82 3.35
CA LYS A 123 4.50 8.31 1.98
C LYS A 123 3.62 9.09 1.00
N ALA A 124 2.33 9.21 1.30
CA ALA A 124 1.37 9.70 0.33
C ALA A 124 0.12 10.31 0.97
N THR A 125 -0.47 11.26 0.25
CA THR A 125 -1.86 11.67 0.44
C THR A 125 -2.77 10.77 -0.39
N ALA A 126 -4.08 10.79 -0.11
CA ALA A 126 -5.08 10.05 -0.89
C ALA A 126 -4.98 10.30 -2.41
N GLU A 127 -4.70 11.54 -2.84
CA GLU A 127 -4.62 11.92 -4.25
C GLU A 127 -3.37 11.38 -4.96
N ARG A 128 -2.37 10.90 -4.21
CA ARG A 128 -1.17 10.27 -4.78
C ARG A 128 -1.32 8.75 -4.91
N LEU A 129 -2.39 8.17 -4.35
CA LEU A 129 -2.66 6.75 -4.46
C LEU A 129 -3.09 6.36 -5.87
N VAL A 130 -2.51 5.26 -6.34
CA VAL A 130 -2.86 4.63 -7.61
C VAL A 130 -3.81 3.47 -7.31
N PRO A 131 -4.98 3.39 -7.97
CA PRO A 131 -5.87 2.25 -7.85
C PRO A 131 -5.23 0.93 -8.34
N PRO A 132 -5.71 -0.23 -7.86
CA PRO A 132 -5.33 -1.52 -8.44
C PRO A 132 -5.55 -1.55 -9.96
N GLY A 133 -4.60 -2.13 -10.69
CA GLY A 133 -4.60 -2.20 -12.16
C GLY A 133 -4.16 -0.90 -12.86
N GLN A 134 -3.97 0.20 -12.14
CA GLN A 134 -3.50 1.47 -12.71
C GLN A 134 -2.00 1.68 -12.49
N SER A 135 -1.42 2.56 -13.32
CA SER A 135 0.04 2.69 -13.40
C SER A 135 0.65 3.52 -12.28
N LEU A 136 1.68 2.96 -11.64
CA LEU A 136 2.65 3.76 -10.90
C LEU A 136 3.61 4.47 -11.88
N LYS A 137 4.27 5.54 -11.43
CA LYS A 137 5.08 6.40 -12.31
C LYS A 137 6.53 6.51 -11.89
N LEU A 138 7.43 6.25 -12.83
CA LEU A 138 8.86 6.48 -12.64
C LEU A 138 9.18 7.97 -12.63
N ARG A 139 9.96 8.42 -11.64
CA ARG A 139 10.54 9.76 -11.59
C ARG A 139 11.42 10.00 -12.82
N SER A 140 11.39 11.22 -13.36
CA SER A 140 12.17 11.57 -14.54
C SER A 140 13.67 11.77 -14.28
N ASP A 141 14.04 11.98 -13.02
CA ASP A 141 15.39 12.25 -12.55
C ASP A 141 16.00 11.07 -11.76
N SER A 142 15.32 9.92 -11.73
CA SER A 142 15.84 8.69 -11.12
C SER A 142 16.25 7.70 -12.21
N THR A 143 17.39 7.08 -11.99
CA THR A 143 17.98 6.00 -12.77
C THR A 143 17.74 4.63 -12.14
N TRP A 144 17.44 4.58 -10.85
CA TRP A 144 17.23 3.35 -10.10
C TRP A 144 15.96 3.39 -9.26
N MET A 145 14.91 2.70 -9.76
CA MET A 145 13.62 2.61 -9.09
C MET A 145 13.16 1.17 -8.90
N VAL A 146 12.67 0.87 -7.70
CA VAL A 146 12.22 -0.47 -7.33
C VAL A 146 10.85 -0.43 -6.64
N PRO A 147 10.01 -1.45 -6.84
CA PRO A 147 8.82 -1.62 -6.04
C PRO A 147 9.19 -2.19 -4.66
N GLU A 148 8.44 -1.81 -3.63
CA GLU A 148 8.59 -2.36 -2.29
C GLU A 148 7.26 -2.97 -1.85
N PRO A 149 7.13 -4.31 -1.87
CA PRO A 149 5.91 -5.00 -1.49
C PRO A 149 5.76 -5.10 0.02
N GLU A 150 4.64 -4.61 0.56
CA GLU A 150 4.44 -4.50 2.01
C GLU A 150 3.06 -4.95 2.46
N LEU A 151 2.99 -5.54 3.66
CA LEU A 151 1.74 -5.58 4.41
C LEU A 151 1.43 -4.15 4.86
N CYS A 152 0.20 -3.70 4.64
CA CYS A 152 -0.29 -2.40 5.03
C CYS A 152 -1.46 -2.53 6.02
N LEU A 153 -1.37 -1.78 7.13
CA LEU A 153 -2.42 -1.70 8.14
C LEU A 153 -3.33 -0.51 7.83
N VAL A 154 -4.63 -0.68 7.96
CA VAL A 154 -5.59 0.43 7.95
C VAL A 154 -6.02 0.70 9.39
N LEU A 155 -5.81 1.93 9.86
CA LEU A 155 -5.94 2.30 11.26
C LEU A 155 -7.14 3.24 11.48
N SER A 156 -7.77 3.14 12.65
CA SER A 156 -8.61 4.22 13.18
C SER A 156 -7.74 5.35 13.73
N ARG A 157 -8.33 6.52 14.04
CA ARG A 157 -7.59 7.63 14.68
C ARG A 157 -6.99 7.25 16.04
N GLU A 158 -7.57 6.27 16.74
CA GLU A 158 -7.05 5.74 18.01
C GLU A 158 -5.94 4.69 17.81
N GLY A 159 -5.64 4.29 16.57
CA GLY A 159 -4.66 3.25 16.22
C GLY A 159 -5.18 1.82 16.27
N ASP A 160 -6.49 1.61 16.49
CA ASP A 160 -7.08 0.28 16.32
C ASP A 160 -6.94 -0.16 14.85
N VAL A 161 -6.51 -1.39 14.63
CA VAL A 161 -6.40 -1.97 13.29
C VAL A 161 -7.80 -2.32 12.78
N ILE A 162 -8.25 -1.57 11.77
CA ILE A 162 -9.50 -1.82 11.05
C ILE A 162 -9.35 -3.06 10.16
N GLY A 163 -8.21 -3.19 9.49
CA GLY A 163 -7.90 -4.32 8.63
C GLY A 163 -6.52 -4.21 7.98
N TYR A 164 -6.29 -5.12 7.04
CA TYR A 164 -5.03 -5.33 6.36
C TYR A 164 -5.24 -5.25 4.84
N THR A 165 -4.31 -4.62 4.15
CA THR A 165 -4.24 -4.56 2.68
C THR A 165 -2.79 -4.71 2.21
N ILE A 166 -2.55 -4.74 0.91
CA ILE A 166 -1.21 -4.79 0.32
C ILE A 166 -0.82 -3.37 -0.08
N GLY A 167 0.42 -2.98 0.19
CA GLY A 167 1.01 -1.73 -0.27
C GLY A 167 2.14 -1.95 -1.27
N ASN A 168 2.25 -1.05 -2.24
CA ASN A 168 3.42 -0.90 -3.09
C ASN A 168 4.07 0.47 -2.82
N ASP A 169 5.19 0.47 -2.09
CA ASP A 169 5.99 1.66 -1.81
C ASP A 169 7.04 1.88 -2.91
N LEU A 170 6.62 2.44 -4.05
CA LEU A 170 7.54 2.71 -5.16
C LEU A 170 8.62 3.71 -4.75
N SER A 171 9.88 3.33 -4.95
CA SER A 171 11.03 4.02 -4.35
C SER A 171 12.13 4.28 -5.34
N SER A 172 12.74 5.46 -5.26
CA SER A 172 13.95 5.83 -6.01
C SER A 172 15.18 5.61 -5.12
N ARG A 173 15.89 4.52 -5.38
CA ARG A 173 17.02 4.04 -4.58
C ARG A 173 18.28 4.86 -4.77
N ASP A 174 18.48 5.39 -5.97
CA ASP A 174 19.60 6.29 -6.24
C ASP A 174 19.47 7.60 -5.48
N ILE A 175 18.27 8.23 -5.47
CA ILE A 175 18.04 9.46 -4.70
C ILE A 175 18.14 9.20 -3.19
N GLU A 176 17.58 8.09 -2.68
CA GLU A 176 17.70 7.68 -1.27
C GLU A 176 19.17 7.42 -0.87
N GLY A 177 19.92 6.70 -1.71
CA GLY A 177 21.31 6.31 -1.49
C GLY A 177 22.30 7.47 -1.58
N GLU A 178 22.03 8.47 -2.42
CA GLU A 178 22.87 9.67 -2.54
C GLU A 178 22.92 10.45 -1.23
N ASN A 179 21.77 10.69 -0.60
CA ASN A 179 21.69 11.37 0.67
C ASN A 179 20.41 10.97 1.43
N PRO A 180 20.48 10.48 2.67
CA PRO A 180 19.30 10.16 3.47
C PRO A 180 18.31 11.32 3.64
N LEU A 181 18.77 12.58 3.53
CA LEU A 181 17.90 13.76 3.58
C LEU A 181 17.01 13.91 2.33
N TYR A 182 17.29 13.17 1.25
CA TYR A 182 16.48 13.15 0.04
C TYR A 182 15.37 12.09 0.08
N LEU A 183 15.27 11.30 1.15
CA LEU A 183 14.21 10.29 1.33
C LEU A 183 12.79 10.82 1.00
N PRO A 184 12.37 12.04 1.41
CA PRO A 184 11.07 12.57 1.01
C PRO A 184 10.89 12.67 -0.51
N GLN A 185 11.94 13.01 -1.27
CA GLN A 185 11.89 13.08 -2.74
C GLN A 185 11.90 11.68 -3.36
N ALA A 186 12.64 10.76 -2.77
CA ALA A 186 12.74 9.36 -3.18
C ALA A 186 11.43 8.57 -2.96
N LYS A 187 10.60 8.98 -1.99
CA LYS A 187 9.37 8.29 -1.60
C LYS A 187 8.09 9.04 -1.98
N ILE A 188 8.07 10.38 -1.99
CA ILE A 188 6.85 11.18 -2.14
C ILE A 188 6.83 11.88 -3.52
N PHE A 189 6.12 11.29 -4.47
CA PHE A 189 5.86 11.90 -5.79
C PHE A 189 4.53 11.42 -6.38
N ALA A 190 4.11 12.00 -7.51
CA ALA A 190 2.85 11.65 -8.16
C ALA A 190 2.84 10.17 -8.59
N ALA A 191 1.79 9.42 -8.22
CA ALA A 191 1.64 8.00 -8.52
C ALA A 191 2.81 7.14 -8.00
N SER A 192 3.23 7.38 -6.76
CA SER A 192 4.32 6.66 -6.06
C SER A 192 3.85 5.59 -5.10
N CYS A 193 2.53 5.43 -4.89
CA CYS A 193 1.98 4.52 -3.90
C CYS A 193 0.70 3.89 -4.42
N SER A 194 0.51 2.60 -4.17
CA SER A 194 -0.75 1.88 -4.43
C SER A 194 -1.11 1.03 -3.24
N LEU A 195 -2.41 0.91 -2.96
CA LEU A 195 -2.98 0.08 -1.90
C LEU A 195 -4.09 -0.80 -2.49
N GLY A 196 -4.14 -2.08 -2.13
CA GLY A 196 -5.21 -2.96 -2.59
C GLY A 196 -4.88 -4.46 -2.60
N PRO A 197 -5.61 -5.25 -3.39
CA PRO A 197 -6.83 -4.88 -4.12
C PRO A 197 -8.05 -4.75 -3.18
N ALA A 198 -7.95 -5.30 -1.97
CA ALA A 198 -9.03 -5.38 -1.00
C ALA A 198 -8.54 -5.06 0.41
N LEU A 199 -9.49 -4.76 1.31
CA LEU A 199 -9.27 -4.69 2.74
C LEU A 199 -9.78 -5.99 3.37
N LEU A 200 -8.87 -6.77 3.96
CA LEU A 200 -9.22 -7.88 4.83
C LEU A 200 -9.40 -7.33 6.25
N TRP A 201 -10.62 -7.42 6.78
CA TRP A 201 -10.95 -6.85 8.07
C TRP A 201 -10.27 -7.60 9.21
N SER A 202 -9.87 -6.86 10.23
CA SER A 202 -9.30 -7.45 11.45
C SER A 202 -10.39 -8.16 12.25
N ASP A 203 -10.13 -9.40 12.64
CA ASP A 203 -10.93 -10.16 13.60
C ASP A 203 -10.03 -11.13 14.38
N PRO A 204 -10.50 -11.74 15.49
CA PRO A 204 -9.68 -12.61 16.33
C PRO A 204 -9.10 -13.86 15.65
N THR A 205 -9.58 -14.21 14.46
CA THR A 205 -9.11 -15.37 13.69
C THR A 205 -8.07 -14.99 12.63
N VAL A 206 -7.81 -13.69 12.45
CA VAL A 206 -6.85 -13.16 11.48
C VAL A 206 -5.47 -13.08 12.12
N GLU A 207 -4.55 -13.91 11.62
CA GLU A 207 -3.15 -13.99 12.08
C GLU A 207 -2.20 -13.50 10.97
N PRO A 208 -1.97 -12.18 10.84
CA PRO A 208 -1.22 -11.63 9.70
C PRO A 208 0.22 -12.13 9.65
N LEU A 209 0.87 -12.36 10.81
CA LEU A 209 2.26 -12.80 10.86
C LEU A 209 2.49 -14.21 10.30
N ALA A 210 1.44 -15.00 10.11
CA ALA A 210 1.52 -16.32 9.49
C ALA A 210 1.50 -16.27 7.96
N TRP A 211 1.30 -15.10 7.35
CA TRP A 211 1.23 -14.99 5.89
C TRP A 211 2.61 -14.79 5.25
N GLU A 212 2.62 -15.00 3.94
CA GLU A 212 3.72 -14.66 3.04
C GLU A 212 3.29 -13.52 2.11
N ILE A 213 4.26 -12.71 1.71
CA ILE A 213 4.14 -11.74 0.63
C ILE A 213 4.95 -12.28 -0.54
N ASP A 214 4.31 -12.39 -1.69
CA ASP A 214 4.97 -12.72 -2.96
C ASP A 214 5.00 -11.50 -3.86
N MET A 215 6.08 -11.34 -4.62
CA MET A 215 6.19 -10.32 -5.66
C MET A 215 6.73 -10.93 -6.95
N ARG A 216 6.09 -10.60 -8.06
CA ARG A 216 6.55 -10.91 -9.41
C ARG A 216 6.60 -9.62 -10.24
N ILE A 217 7.66 -9.48 -11.03
CA ILE A 217 7.80 -8.40 -12.01
C ILE A 217 7.90 -9.02 -13.40
N GLU A 218 7.01 -8.62 -14.29
CA GLU A 218 6.99 -9.05 -15.68
C GLU A 218 7.41 -7.91 -16.60
N ARG A 219 8.28 -8.22 -17.57
CA ARG A 219 8.72 -7.32 -18.64
C ARG A 219 8.52 -8.03 -19.98
N ALA A 220 7.75 -7.43 -20.88
CA ALA A 220 7.43 -8.01 -22.18
C ALA A 220 6.92 -9.48 -22.10
N GLY A 221 6.09 -9.77 -21.09
CA GLY A 221 5.52 -11.11 -20.85
C GLY A 221 6.47 -12.13 -20.24
N GLN A 222 7.70 -11.75 -19.85
CA GLN A 222 8.65 -12.61 -19.15
C GLN A 222 8.84 -12.16 -17.72
N THR A 223 8.94 -13.11 -16.78
CA THR A 223 9.29 -12.80 -15.40
C THR A 223 10.76 -12.40 -15.32
N VAL A 224 11.03 -11.14 -14.97
CA VAL A 224 12.38 -10.60 -14.78
C VAL A 224 12.81 -10.58 -13.32
N PHE A 225 11.85 -10.66 -12.39
CA PHE A 225 12.11 -10.82 -10.97
C PHE A 225 10.96 -11.58 -10.30
N ALA A 226 11.29 -12.42 -9.33
CA ALA A 226 10.34 -13.04 -8.41
C ALA A 226 10.97 -13.15 -7.02
N GLY A 227 10.19 -12.88 -5.99
CA GLY A 227 10.63 -13.00 -4.59
C GLY A 227 9.45 -13.29 -3.68
N SER A 228 9.74 -13.92 -2.54
CA SER A 228 8.78 -14.24 -1.50
C SER A 228 9.40 -13.96 -0.13
N ILE A 229 8.58 -13.53 0.82
CA ILE A 229 9.00 -13.31 2.21
C ILE A 229 7.88 -13.67 3.18
N SER A 230 8.20 -14.42 4.23
CA SER A 230 7.28 -14.63 5.34
C SER A 230 7.25 -13.42 6.26
N LEU A 231 6.04 -13.00 6.68
CA LEU A 231 5.84 -11.93 7.65
C LEU A 231 6.39 -12.25 9.04
N THR A 232 6.67 -13.53 9.34
CA THR A 232 7.41 -13.92 10.55
C THR A 232 8.82 -13.32 10.63
N GLN A 233 9.39 -12.89 9.49
CA GLN A 233 10.71 -12.25 9.42
C GLN A 233 10.68 -10.76 9.78
N LEU A 234 9.49 -10.16 9.94
CA LEU A 234 9.32 -8.80 10.41
C LEU A 234 9.89 -8.67 11.84
N ARG A 235 10.98 -7.90 11.99
CA ARG A 235 11.65 -7.75 13.29
C ARG A 235 10.96 -6.78 14.23
N ARG A 236 10.17 -5.87 13.68
CA ARG A 236 9.46 -4.83 14.43
C ARG A 236 8.00 -5.24 14.64
N PRO A 237 7.53 -5.43 15.88
CA PRO A 237 6.13 -5.71 16.13
C PRO A 237 5.22 -4.61 15.54
N LEU A 238 4.11 -5.01 14.91
CA LEU A 238 3.14 -4.06 14.35
C LEU A 238 2.66 -3.03 15.39
N SER A 239 2.44 -3.49 16.64
CA SER A 239 2.07 -2.63 17.77
C SER A 239 3.15 -1.61 18.15
N GLN A 240 4.43 -1.89 17.90
CA GLN A 240 5.50 -0.91 18.06
C GLN A 240 5.39 0.18 17.00
N LEU A 241 5.17 -0.18 15.74
CA LEU A 241 5.05 0.80 14.65
C LEU A 241 3.86 1.74 14.89
N ILE A 242 2.69 1.20 15.21
CA ILE A 242 1.49 1.98 15.56
C ILE A 242 1.76 2.92 16.74
N ARG A 243 2.37 2.41 17.83
CA ARG A 243 2.66 3.22 19.01
C ARG A 243 3.60 4.39 18.73
N PHE A 244 4.59 4.21 17.86
CA PHE A 244 5.48 5.30 17.47
C PHE A 244 4.81 6.28 16.51
N LEU A 245 3.95 5.79 15.62
CA LEU A 245 3.17 6.64 14.72
C LEU A 245 2.21 7.57 15.47
N LEU A 246 1.55 7.08 16.52
CA LEU A 246 0.62 7.85 17.34
C LEU A 246 1.28 8.80 18.35
N ARG A 247 2.59 8.66 18.57
CA ARG A 247 3.27 9.40 19.64
C ARG A 247 3.34 10.88 19.26
N ASP A 248 2.53 11.67 19.96
CA ASP A 248 2.40 13.12 19.76
C ASP A 248 2.02 13.51 18.32
N ASN A 249 1.40 12.57 17.59
CA ASN A 249 1.04 12.71 16.19
C ASN A 249 -0.36 12.10 15.97
N PRO A 250 -1.43 12.92 16.08
CA PRO A 250 -2.78 12.45 15.84
C PRO A 250 -2.94 12.04 14.37
N ILE A 251 -3.51 10.86 14.13
CA ILE A 251 -3.82 10.35 12.79
C ILE A 251 -5.32 10.38 12.51
N PHE A 252 -5.71 10.09 11.28
CA PHE A 252 -7.10 10.09 10.85
C PHE A 252 -7.65 8.66 10.76
N ASP A 253 -8.96 8.51 10.82
CA ASP A 253 -9.55 7.22 10.47
C ASP A 253 -9.27 6.88 9.02
N GLY A 254 -8.85 5.64 8.79
CA GLY A 254 -8.44 5.16 7.50
C GLY A 254 -6.98 5.43 7.17
N THR A 255 -6.21 6.10 8.04
CA THR A 255 -4.75 6.24 7.85
C THR A 255 -4.13 4.87 7.63
N ALA A 256 -3.33 4.77 6.56
CA ALA A 256 -2.64 3.55 6.17
C ALA A 256 -1.20 3.55 6.70
N LEU A 257 -0.72 2.42 7.18
CA LEU A 257 0.66 2.23 7.64
C LEU A 257 1.28 1.00 6.96
N MET A 258 2.18 1.24 6.01
CA MET A 258 2.98 0.19 5.39
C MET A 258 4.15 -0.20 6.30
N THR A 259 4.43 -1.51 6.40
CA THR A 259 5.20 -2.10 7.51
C THR A 259 6.65 -2.44 7.15
N GLY A 260 7.10 -2.02 5.99
CA GLY A 260 8.40 -2.27 5.39
C GLY A 260 8.42 -3.51 4.52
N THR A 261 9.31 -3.51 3.53
CA THR A 261 9.56 -4.66 2.65
C THR A 261 10.74 -5.52 3.11
N GLY A 262 10.60 -6.84 2.95
CA GLY A 262 11.71 -7.80 3.02
C GLY A 262 12.18 -8.31 1.65
N ILE A 263 11.48 -7.95 0.57
CA ILE A 263 11.82 -8.33 -0.81
C ILE A 263 12.48 -7.13 -1.49
N VAL A 264 13.73 -7.31 -1.89
CA VAL A 264 14.51 -6.30 -2.60
C VAL A 264 15.07 -6.93 -3.87
N PRO A 265 14.76 -6.39 -5.06
CA PRO A 265 15.42 -6.76 -6.31
C PRO A 265 16.94 -6.58 -6.25
N PRO A 266 17.72 -7.26 -7.11
CA PRO A 266 19.17 -7.05 -7.20
C PRO A 266 19.55 -5.61 -7.57
N ASP A 267 20.77 -5.19 -7.25
CA ASP A 267 21.23 -3.81 -7.44
C ASP A 267 21.24 -3.37 -8.91
N GLU A 268 21.45 -4.30 -9.83
CA GLU A 268 21.39 -4.07 -11.28
C GLU A 268 19.96 -3.93 -11.83
N PHE A 269 18.94 -4.21 -11.00
CA PHE A 269 17.53 -4.13 -11.41
C PHE A 269 16.96 -2.72 -11.22
N THR A 270 16.34 -2.20 -12.28
CA THR A 270 15.48 -1.01 -12.22
C THR A 270 14.21 -1.26 -13.03
N LEU A 271 13.09 -0.73 -12.55
CA LEU A 271 11.83 -0.77 -13.27
C LEU A 271 11.94 0.02 -14.58
N GLN A 272 11.26 -0.48 -15.61
CA GLN A 272 11.15 0.14 -16.92
C GLN A 272 9.68 0.42 -17.24
N PRO A 273 9.39 1.39 -18.13
CA PRO A 273 8.04 1.54 -18.68
C PRO A 273 7.53 0.20 -19.23
N ASP A 274 6.24 -0.04 -19.05
CA ASP A 274 5.52 -1.27 -19.44
C ASP A 274 5.84 -2.52 -18.60
N ASP A 275 6.70 -2.42 -17.57
CA ASP A 275 6.80 -3.46 -16.55
C ASP A 275 5.46 -3.62 -15.81
N ILE A 276 5.13 -4.85 -15.41
CA ILE A 276 3.98 -5.15 -14.55
C ILE A 276 4.48 -5.68 -13.22
N VAL A 277 4.17 -4.96 -12.14
CA VAL A 277 4.46 -5.41 -10.77
C VAL A 277 3.20 -6.05 -10.19
N ALA A 278 3.29 -7.30 -9.77
CA ALA A 278 2.24 -8.03 -9.08
C ALA A 278 2.71 -8.41 -7.67
N ILE A 279 1.94 -8.02 -6.66
CA ILE A 279 2.22 -8.30 -5.25
C ILE A 279 1.04 -9.07 -4.67
N GLU A 280 1.30 -10.20 -4.03
CA GLU A 280 0.27 -11.10 -3.55
C GLU A 280 0.43 -11.40 -2.06
N VAL A 281 -0.70 -11.39 -1.36
CA VAL A 281 -0.86 -11.99 -0.04
C VAL A 281 -2.12 -12.83 -0.13
N GLN A 282 -2.01 -14.15 -0.06
CA GLN A 282 -3.10 -15.08 -0.37
C GLN A 282 -4.42 -14.74 0.35
N ALA A 283 -4.35 -14.33 1.62
CA ALA A 283 -5.53 -13.96 2.40
C ALA A 283 -6.24 -12.69 1.86
N ILE A 284 -5.50 -11.76 1.27
CA ILE A 284 -5.98 -10.45 0.79
C ILE A 284 -6.32 -10.50 -0.70
N GLY A 285 -5.40 -10.96 -1.54
CA GLY A 285 -5.51 -10.99 -3.00
C GLY A 285 -4.21 -10.55 -3.66
N GLN A 286 -4.30 -10.10 -4.91
CA GLN A 286 -3.16 -9.64 -5.70
C GLN A 286 -3.32 -8.18 -6.10
N LEU A 287 -2.35 -7.34 -5.74
CA LEU A 287 -2.25 -5.95 -6.18
C LEU A 287 -1.36 -5.90 -7.41
N VAL A 288 -1.92 -5.47 -8.54
CA VAL A 288 -1.19 -5.35 -9.81
C VAL A 288 -1.07 -3.88 -10.19
N ASN A 289 0.14 -3.42 -10.51
CA ASN A 289 0.40 -2.07 -11.01
C ASN A 289 1.32 -2.15 -12.24
N PRO A 290 0.87 -1.71 -13.41
CA PRO A 290 1.75 -1.40 -14.53
C PRO A 290 2.69 -0.22 -14.20
N ILE A 291 3.80 -0.10 -14.91
CA ILE A 291 4.75 1.00 -14.77
C ILE A 291 4.68 1.93 -15.98
N SER A 292 4.68 3.24 -15.72
CA SER A 292 4.71 4.28 -16.76
C SER A 292 5.68 5.40 -16.35
N THR A 293 5.99 6.33 -17.25
CA THR A 293 6.81 7.50 -16.91
C THR A 293 5.97 8.65 -16.37
N GLN A 294 6.56 9.56 -15.61
CA GLN A 294 5.95 10.87 -15.41
C GLN A 294 5.63 11.53 -16.76
N ARG A 295 4.56 12.33 -16.81
CA ARG A 295 4.38 13.27 -17.92
C ARG A 295 5.40 14.38 -17.75
N ALA A 296 6.06 14.79 -18.83
CA ALA A 296 6.96 15.94 -18.78
C ALA A 296 6.22 17.14 -18.17
N HIS A 297 6.73 17.64 -17.04
CA HIS A 297 6.22 18.87 -16.48
C HIS A 297 6.50 19.96 -17.51
N ARG A 298 5.47 20.65 -18.01
CA ARG A 298 5.68 21.91 -18.74
C ARG A 298 6.19 22.92 -17.72
N ALA A 299 7.49 22.93 -17.48
CA ALA A 299 8.13 24.04 -16.81
C ALA A 299 8.03 25.23 -17.77
N THR A 300 7.12 26.15 -17.50
CA THR A 300 7.31 27.54 -17.93
C THR A 300 8.58 28.01 -17.23
N MET A 301 9.72 27.87 -17.90
CA MET A 301 10.92 28.59 -17.53
C MET A 301 10.66 30.06 -17.84
N GLU A 302 10.13 30.80 -16.86
CA GLU A 302 10.43 32.22 -16.80
C GLU A 302 11.90 32.35 -16.40
N THR A 303 12.77 32.42 -17.41
CA THR A 303 14.07 33.08 -17.29
C THR A 303 13.82 34.52 -16.85
N GLY A 304 13.90 34.77 -15.54
CA GLY A 304 13.60 36.06 -14.95
C GLY A 304 14.28 36.25 -13.61
N CYS A 305 15.51 36.78 -13.67
CA CYS A 305 16.20 37.52 -12.61
C CYS A 305 16.67 36.73 -11.37
N LEU A 306 17.99 36.67 -11.18
CA LEU A 306 18.67 37.60 -10.27
C LEU A 306 20.16 37.67 -10.63
N MET A 307 20.64 38.91 -10.74
CA MET A 307 22.05 39.30 -10.83
C MET A 307 22.80 38.97 -9.55
#